data_AF-A0A7C2M6T6-F1
#
_entry.id   AF-A0A7C2M6T6-F1
#
_cell.length_a   1.000
_cell.length_b   1.000
_cell.length_c   1.000
_cell.angle_alpha   90.00
_cell.angle_beta   90.00
_cell.angle_gamma   90.00
#
_symmetry.space_group_name_H-M   'P 1'
#
loop_
_entity.id
_entity.type
_entity.pdbx_description
1 polymer ?
#
loop_
_entity_poly.entity_id
_entity_poly.type
_entity_poly.pdbx_seq_one_letter_code
_entity_poly.pdbx_strand_id
1 'polypeptide(L)'
;EQFSTSAIRGLLNKGLKVPDDVSVIGFSDGELAKRFIPSLTTINQHGAEIGARAARLLIEKLERPVDAEESFQTQIVETSLIGKGVYPAQIKCSGPNLFYIFGLIFIETYIFTPLFKF
;
A
#
# COMPACT_ATOMS: atom_id res chain seq x y z
N GLU A 1 4.40 -3.74 -5.91
CA GLU A 1 5.67 -4.51 -6.03
C GLU A 1 6.38 -4.39 -7.38
N GLN A 2 5.78 -4.79 -8.52
CA GLN A 2 6.49 -4.83 -9.82
C GLN A 2 7.09 -3.48 -10.26
N PHE A 3 6.38 -2.38 -10.05
CA PHE A 3 6.89 -1.04 -10.33
C PHE A 3 8.11 -0.70 -9.48
N SER A 4 8.09 -1.07 -8.20
CA SER A 4 9.20 -0.84 -7.26
C SER A 4 10.45 -1.63 -7.68
N THR A 5 10.29 -2.90 -8.06
CA THR A 5 11.41 -3.72 -8.56
C THR A 5 12.00 -3.17 -9.87
N SER A 6 11.14 -2.68 -10.78
CA SER A 6 11.57 -2.05 -12.03
C SER A 6 12.32 -0.73 -11.78
N ALA A 7 11.84 0.07 -10.83
CA ALA A 7 12.50 1.31 -10.43
C ALA A 7 13.90 1.03 -9.85
N ILE A 8 14.03 0.08 -8.91
CA ILE A 8 15.33 -0.31 -8.36
C ILE A 8 16.28 -0.76 -9.48
N ARG A 9 15.81 -1.60 -10.40
CA ARG A 9 16.62 -2.06 -11.53
C ARG A 9 17.07 -0.90 -12.43
N GLY A 10 16.22 0.09 -12.68
CA GLY A 10 16.58 1.31 -13.39
C GLY A 10 17.63 2.16 -12.65
N LEU A 11 17.54 2.27 -11.32
CA LEU A 11 18.51 2.99 -10.48
C LEU A 11 19.87 2.29 -10.50
N LEU A 12 19.89 0.97 -10.32
CA LEU A 12 21.11 0.16 -10.39
C LEU A 12 21.79 0.26 -11.76
N ASN A 13 21.02 0.24 -12.86
CA ASN A 13 21.55 0.42 -14.21
C ASN A 13 22.19 1.81 -14.44
N LYS A 14 21.83 2.81 -13.63
CA LYS A 14 22.44 4.15 -13.64
C LYS A 14 23.64 4.26 -12.69
N GLY A 15 24.05 3.17 -12.06
CA GLY A 15 25.15 3.14 -11.11
C GLY A 15 24.82 3.69 -9.72
N LEU A 16 23.54 3.93 -9.41
CA LEU A 16 23.11 4.38 -8.09
C LEU A 16 23.01 3.19 -7.13
N LYS A 17 23.40 3.40 -5.88
CA LYS A 17 23.27 2.43 -4.80
C LYS A 17 21.89 2.53 -4.18
N VAL A 18 21.20 1.39 -4.12
CA VAL A 18 19.95 1.25 -3.39
C VAL A 18 20.25 0.34 -2.19
N PRO A 19 20.06 0.81 -0.94
CA PRO A 19 19.31 2.00 -0.54
C PRO A 19 20.14 3.29 -0.29
N ASP A 20 21.47 3.24 -0.39
CA ASP A 20 22.36 4.31 0.10
C ASP A 20 22.15 5.67 -0.58
N ASP A 21 22.03 5.69 -1.91
CA ASP A 21 21.82 6.93 -2.69
C ASP A 21 20.32 7.22 -2.85
N VAL A 22 19.53 6.17 -3.06
CA VAL A 22 18.07 6.26 -3.23
C VAL A 22 17.40 5.08 -2.55
N SER A 23 16.48 5.36 -1.64
CA SER A 23 15.62 4.36 -1.02
C SER A 23 14.29 4.23 -1.78
N VAL A 24 13.82 3.00 -1.96
CA VAL A 24 12.54 2.68 -2.62
C VAL A 24 11.66 1.92 -1.65
N ILE A 25 10.45 2.44 -1.42
CA ILE A 25 9.41 1.76 -0.64
C ILE A 25 8.37 1.21 -1.60
N GLY A 26 8.09 -0.09 -1.50
CA GLY A 26 7.06 -0.75 -2.27
C GLY A 26 5.70 -0.74 -1.59
N PHE A 27 4.67 -1.01 -2.39
CA PHE A 27 3.31 -1.25 -1.91
C PHE A 27 2.99 -2.74 -2.14
N SER A 28 2.42 -3.40 -1.11
CA SER A 28 2.25 -4.87 -0.97
C SER A 28 3.49 -5.62 -0.45
N ASP A 29 3.28 -6.69 0.33
CA ASP A 29 4.28 -7.49 1.06
C ASP A 29 4.43 -8.95 0.54
N GLY A 30 4.15 -9.15 -0.74
CA GLY A 30 4.22 -10.41 -1.45
C GLY A 30 5.63 -11.00 -1.56
N GLU A 31 5.70 -12.24 -2.08
CA GLU A 31 6.94 -13.00 -2.16
C GLU A 31 8.02 -12.33 -3.03
N LEU A 32 7.61 -11.54 -4.04
CA LEU A 32 8.54 -10.82 -4.88
C LEU A 32 9.32 -9.78 -4.06
N ALA A 33 8.64 -9.04 -3.16
CA ALA A 33 9.29 -8.08 -2.28
C ALA A 33 10.38 -8.71 -1.39
N LYS A 34 10.11 -9.92 -0.88
CA LYS A 34 11.02 -10.64 0.03
C LYS A 34 12.23 -11.25 -0.68
N ARG A 35 12.08 -11.64 -1.93
CA ARG A 35 13.09 -12.39 -2.71
C ARG A 35 13.88 -11.51 -3.69
N PHE A 36 13.44 -10.27 -3.92
CA PHE A 36 14.16 -9.33 -4.75
C PHE A 36 15.49 -8.91 -4.09
N ILE A 37 16.49 -8.56 -4.90
CA ILE A 37 17.80 -8.10 -4.43
C ILE A 37 18.08 -6.71 -5.04
N PRO A 38 18.29 -5.67 -4.22
CA PRO A 38 18.13 -5.64 -2.75
C PRO A 38 16.67 -5.87 -2.31
N SER A 39 16.47 -6.44 -1.12
CA SER A 39 15.12 -6.71 -0.60
C SER A 39 14.29 -5.43 -0.48
N LEU A 40 13.00 -5.50 -0.81
CA LEU A 40 12.11 -4.34 -0.73
C LEU A 40 11.59 -4.13 0.69
N THR A 41 11.68 -2.88 1.17
CA THR A 41 10.83 -2.39 2.26
C THR A 41 9.46 -2.07 1.67
N THR A 42 8.38 -2.52 2.30
CA THR A 42 7.02 -2.37 1.75
C THR A 42 5.98 -1.95 2.77
N ILE A 43 4.92 -1.30 2.30
CA ILE A 43 3.72 -1.04 3.09
C ILE A 43 2.77 -2.24 2.96
N ASN A 44 2.45 -2.86 4.10
CA ASN A 44 1.41 -3.86 4.22
C ASN A 44 0.07 -3.16 4.48
N GLN A 45 -0.90 -3.44 3.63
CA GLN A 45 -2.26 -2.91 3.71
C GLN A 45 -3.20 -3.79 4.57
N HIS A 46 -2.72 -4.95 5.03
CA HIS A 46 -3.50 -5.96 5.72
C HIS A 46 -4.70 -6.45 4.89
N GLY A 47 -4.47 -6.72 3.60
CA GLY A 47 -5.53 -7.09 2.65
C GLY A 47 -6.35 -8.32 3.06
N ALA A 48 -5.73 -9.32 3.69
CA ALA A 48 -6.44 -10.49 4.21
C ALA A 48 -7.42 -10.12 5.35
N GLU A 49 -7.02 -9.20 6.23
CA GLU A 49 -7.86 -8.70 7.32
C GLU A 49 -9.01 -7.85 6.78
N ILE A 50 -8.75 -6.97 5.81
CA ILE A 50 -9.78 -6.19 5.13
C ILE A 50 -10.81 -7.12 4.50
N GLY A 51 -10.36 -8.15 3.77
CA GLY A 51 -11.25 -9.14 3.16
C GLY A 51 -12.09 -9.91 4.18
N ALA A 52 -11.50 -10.32 5.30
CA ALA A 52 -12.21 -11.02 6.38
C ALA A 52 -13.27 -10.12 7.03
N ARG A 53 -12.93 -8.86 7.32
CA ARG A 53 -13.87 -7.86 7.87
C ARG A 53 -15.02 -7.59 6.89
N ALA A 54 -14.72 -7.43 5.60
CA ALA A 54 -15.73 -7.20 4.57
C ALA A 54 -16.68 -8.39 4.39
N ALA A 55 -16.15 -9.62 4.36
CA ALA A 55 -16.96 -10.82 4.27
C ALA A 55 -17.89 -10.98 5.48
N ARG A 56 -17.39 -10.69 6.68
CA ARG A 56 -18.20 -10.69 7.90
C ARG A 56 -19.35 -9.68 7.83
N LEU A 57 -19.06 -8.43 7.45
CA LEU A 57 -20.09 -7.40 7.30
C LEU A 57 -21.14 -7.78 6.26
N LEU A 58 -20.74 -8.45 5.17
CA LEU A 58 -21.67 -8.94 4.15
C LEU A 58 -22.59 -10.02 4.70
N ILE A 59 -22.06 -11.00 5.43
CA ILE A 59 -22.85 -12.06 6.07
C ILE A 59 -23.85 -11.44 7.06
N GLU A 60 -23.38 -10.54 7.92
CA GLU A 60 -24.22 -9.82 8.87
C GLU A 60 -25.34 -9.03 8.15
N LYS A 61 -25.07 -8.48 6.95
CA LYS A 61 -26.09 -7.80 6.13
C LYS A 61 -27.11 -8.79 5.56
N LEU A 62 -26.69 -9.97 5.11
CA LEU A 62 -27.57 -11.00 4.54
C LEU A 62 -28.49 -11.65 5.57
N GLU A 63 -28.08 -11.71 6.83
CA GLU A 63 -28.88 -12.28 7.92
C GLU A 63 -29.93 -11.31 8.50
N ARG A 64 -29.92 -10.04 8.07
CA ARG A 64 -30.87 -9.03 8.55
C ARG A 64 -32.25 -9.18 7.87
N PRO A 65 -33.34 -8.81 8.57
CA PRO A 65 -34.67 -8.74 7.98
C PRO A 65 -34.69 -7.84 6.74
N VAL A 66 -35.52 -8.18 5.75
CA VAL A 66 -35.64 -7.46 4.48
C VAL A 66 -36.04 -5.99 4.66
N ASP A 67 -36.73 -5.68 5.75
CA ASP A 67 -37.21 -4.33 6.07
C ASP A 67 -36.27 -3.56 7.01
N ALA A 68 -35.08 -4.11 7.31
CA ALA A 68 -34.09 -3.44 8.14
C ALA A 68 -33.50 -2.22 7.42
N GLU A 69 -33.38 -1.10 8.12
CA GLU A 69 -32.73 0.10 7.57
C GLU A 69 -31.29 -0.19 7.10
N GLU A 70 -30.98 0.27 5.90
CA GLU A 70 -29.63 0.26 5.31
C GLU A 70 -28.68 1.10 6.19
N SER A 71 -27.69 0.45 6.79
CA SER A 71 -26.66 1.12 7.61
C SER A 71 -25.27 0.90 7.01
N PHE A 72 -24.53 1.98 6.78
CA PHE A 72 -23.14 1.92 6.35
C PHE A 72 -22.19 2.00 7.55
N GLN A 73 -21.08 1.26 7.49
CA GLN A 73 -20.04 1.31 8.50
C GLN A 73 -18.68 1.49 7.84
N THR A 74 -17.91 2.46 8.33
CA THR A 74 -16.52 2.66 7.92
C THR A 74 -15.61 2.01 8.95
N GLN A 75 -14.78 1.06 8.51
CA GLN A 75 -13.74 0.47 9.34
C GLN A 75 -12.36 0.91 8.83
N ILE A 76 -11.54 1.43 9.74
CA ILE A 76 -10.15 1.79 9.45
C ILE A 76 -9.26 0.60 9.83
N VAL A 77 -8.38 0.22 8.91
CA VAL A 77 -7.31 -0.76 9.14
C VAL A 77 -5.99 -0.02 8.97
N GLU A 78 -5.21 0.05 10.04
CA GLU A 78 -3.92 0.74 10.01
C GLU A 78 -2.93 -0.04 9.14
N THR A 79 -2.19 0.68 8.30
CA THR A 79 -1.13 0.06 7.49
C THR A 79 0.14 -0.09 8.30
N SER A 80 0.96 -1.08 7.96
CA SER A 80 2.25 -1.30 8.61
C SER A 80 3.39 -1.29 7.61
N LEU A 81 4.59 -0.91 8.07
CA LEU A 81 5.81 -0.95 7.26
C LEU A 81 6.56 -2.27 7.55
N ILE A 82 6.91 -3.00 6.49
CA ILE A 82 7.67 -4.25 6.56
C ILE A 82 9.04 -4.03 5.92
N GLY A 83 10.12 -4.27 6.66
CA GLY A 83 11.50 -4.17 6.15
C GLY A 83 12.45 -5.09 6.92
N LYS A 84 13.50 -5.59 6.25
CA LYS A 84 14.51 -6.50 6.84
C LYS A 84 15.81 -5.81 7.30
N GLY A 85 15.84 -4.49 7.44
CA GLY A 85 17.01 -3.77 7.94
C GLY A 85 16.60 -2.47 8.63
N VAL A 86 17.16 -2.23 9.82
CA VAL A 86 16.86 -1.10 10.70
C VAL A 86 17.06 0.22 9.97
N TYR A 87 15.97 0.94 9.72
CA TYR A 87 16.00 2.40 9.68
C TYR A 87 15.35 2.89 10.97
N PRO A 88 16.01 3.76 11.77
CA PRO A 88 15.25 4.56 12.72
C PRO A 88 14.21 5.33 11.91
N ALA A 89 12.99 5.44 12.44
CA ALA A 89 11.94 6.29 11.89
C ALA A 89 12.39 7.77 11.91
N GLN A 90 13.26 8.13 10.98
CA GLN A 90 13.57 9.49 10.57
C GLN A 90 13.70 9.44 9.06
N ILE A 91 12.57 9.69 8.40
CA ILE A 91 12.52 10.08 7.00
C ILE A 91 13.28 11.42 6.92
N LYS A 92 14.60 11.36 6.74
CA LYS A 92 15.42 12.55 6.48
C LYS A 92 15.47 12.75 4.97
N CYS A 93 14.36 13.19 4.40
CA CYS A 93 14.27 13.59 3.00
C CYS A 93 14.77 15.02 2.85
N SER A 94 16.06 15.20 2.54
CA SER A 94 16.61 16.50 2.15
C SER A 94 16.41 16.74 0.66
N GLY A 95 15.24 17.25 0.26
CA GLY A 95 15.00 17.69 -1.11
C GLY A 95 13.55 18.12 -1.39
N PRO A 96 13.32 19.11 -2.27
CA PRO A 96 12.00 19.72 -2.51
C PRO A 96 10.98 18.84 -3.28
N ASN A 97 11.32 17.59 -3.61
CA ASN A 97 10.55 16.75 -4.54
C ASN A 97 9.53 15.81 -3.86
N LEU A 98 9.24 16.00 -2.57
CA LEU A 98 8.48 15.05 -1.74
C LEU A 98 6.97 14.98 -2.05
N PHE A 99 6.39 15.93 -2.79
CA PHE A 99 4.95 15.96 -3.02
C PHE A 99 4.44 14.98 -4.09
N TYR A 100 5.30 14.42 -4.95
CA TYR A 100 4.83 13.65 -6.11
C TYR A 100 4.52 12.17 -5.83
N ILE A 101 5.12 11.55 -4.81
CA ILE A 101 4.96 10.10 -4.59
C ILE A 101 3.75 9.77 -3.71
N PHE A 102 3.41 10.62 -2.74
CA PHE A 102 2.15 10.49 -1.99
C PHE A 102 0.92 10.78 -2.86
N GLY A 103 1.05 11.68 -3.85
CA GLY A 103 -0.04 12.00 -4.79
C GLY A 103 -0.41 10.84 -5.71
N LEU A 104 0.55 10.05 -6.19
CA LEU A 104 0.26 8.98 -7.16
C LEU A 104 -0.53 7.80 -6.56
N ILE A 105 -0.30 7.44 -5.29
CA ILE A 105 -1.05 6.36 -4.62
C ILE A 105 -2.49 6.82 -4.33
N PHE A 106 -2.70 8.10 -4.01
CA PHE A 106 -4.05 8.66 -3.82
C PHE A 106 -4.81 8.87 -5.13
N ILE A 107 -4.12 9.13 -6.26
CA ILE A 107 -4.77 9.32 -7.56
C ILE A 107 -5.45 8.03 -8.04
N GLU A 108 -4.88 6.85 -7.83
CA GLU A 108 -5.58 5.60 -8.20
C GLU A 108 -6.84 5.35 -7.35
N THR A 109 -6.86 5.81 -6.09
CA THR A 109 -8.06 5.70 -5.24
C THR A 109 -9.11 6.76 -5.61
N TYR A 110 -8.71 7.95 -6.05
CA TYR A 110 -9.65 9.00 -6.47
C TYR A 110 -10.23 8.78 -7.88
N ILE A 111 -9.51 8.12 -8.79
CA ILE A 111 -10.00 7.89 -10.17
C ILE A 111 -11.07 6.79 -10.24
N PHE A 112 -11.16 5.88 -9.25
CA PHE A 112 -12.19 4.83 -9.23
C PHE A 112 -13.51 5.22 -8.54
N THR A 113 -13.63 6.45 -8.04
CA THR A 113 -14.87 6.99 -7.46
C THR A 113 -15.28 8.26 -8.22
N PRO A 114 -15.82 8.09 -9.44
CA PRO A 114 -17.24 8.35 -9.63
C PRO A 114 -17.84 7.47 -10.73
N LEU A 115 -18.12 6.18 -10.49
CA LEU A 115 -18.90 5.41 -11.46
C LEU A 115 -19.85 4.34 -10.92
N PHE A 116 -20.07 4.27 -9.61
CA PHE A 116 -21.17 3.50 -9.04
C PHE A 116 -22.03 4.39 -8.15
N LYS A 117 -23.06 4.99 -8.76
CA LYS A 117 -24.30 5.37 -8.08
C LYS A 117 -25.25 4.17 -8.21
N PHE A 118 -25.58 3.55 -7.07
CA PHE A 118 -26.88 2.95 -6.82
C PHE A 118 -27.33 3.45 -5.46
#